data_AF-A0A2V6DWY3-F1
#
_entry.id   AF-A0A2V6DWY3-F1
#
_cell.length_a   1.000
_cell.length_b   1.000
_cell.length_c   1.000
_cell.angle_alpha   90.00
_cell.angle_beta   90.00
_cell.angle_gamma   90.00
#
_symmetry.space_group_name_H-M   'P 1'
#
loop_
_entity.id
_entity.type
_entity.pdbx_description
1 polymer ?
#
loop_
_entity_poly.entity_id
_entity_poly.type
_entity_poly.pdbx_seq_one_letter_code
_entity_poly.pdbx_strand_id
1 'polypeptide(L)'
;MNTPSSRKGFTLVEIMIVVAIIALLAAIALPGFLRARKRSQASRILNDLRLIDSAIDQYAIENNKKSNDPVGTADWTSYVKKGSPLYNTGKSIFGTSYGSQTVDQLPQVPSSDYNVLSDVAGTGFWSPYGP
;
A
#
# COMPACT_ATOMS: atom_id res chain seq x y z
N MET A 1 14.08 -19.47 -60.96
CA MET A 1 14.70 -20.37 -59.97
C MET A 1 14.27 -19.91 -58.60
N ASN A 2 13.31 -20.60 -57.97
CA ASN A 2 12.89 -20.29 -56.60
C ASN A 2 13.62 -21.24 -55.67
N THR A 3 14.61 -20.74 -54.94
CA THR A 3 15.28 -21.51 -53.88
C THR A 3 14.36 -21.54 -52.66
N PRO A 4 13.91 -22.71 -52.19
CA PRO A 4 13.08 -22.78 -50.99
C PRO A 4 13.93 -22.35 -49.80
N SER A 5 13.52 -21.26 -49.15
CA SER A 5 14.07 -20.82 -47.87
C SER A 5 13.81 -21.92 -46.84
N SER A 6 14.87 -22.53 -46.32
CA SER A 6 14.80 -23.44 -45.18
C SER A 6 14.34 -22.65 -43.96
N ARG A 7 13.05 -22.75 -43.64
CA ARG A 7 12.51 -22.25 -42.37
C ARG A 7 12.89 -23.26 -41.28
N LYS A 8 13.91 -22.94 -40.49
CA LYS A 8 14.22 -23.68 -39.27
C LYS A 8 13.08 -23.46 -38.26
N GLY A 9 12.41 -24.53 -37.85
CA GLY A 9 11.43 -24.51 -36.76
C GLY A 9 12.10 -24.71 -35.41
N PHE A 10 11.47 -24.23 -34.34
CA PHE A 10 11.87 -24.54 -32.96
C PHE A 10 11.63 -26.03 -32.65
N THR A 11 12.57 -26.66 -31.96
CA THR A 11 12.40 -28.01 -31.44
C THR A 11 11.60 -28.00 -30.14
N LEU A 12 10.87 -29.07 -29.86
CA LEU A 12 10.19 -29.26 -28.58
C LEU A 12 11.18 -29.23 -27.41
N VAL A 13 12.38 -29.78 -27.61
CA VAL A 13 13.43 -29.84 -26.58
C VAL A 13 13.92 -28.44 -26.20
N GLU A 14 14.11 -27.54 -27.18
CA GLU A 14 14.47 -26.14 -26.91
C GLU A 14 13.41 -25.44 -26.07
N ILE A 15 12.13 -25.61 -26.38
CA ILE A 15 11.05 -25.02 -25.60
C ILE A 15 11.00 -25.62 -24.18
N MET A 16 11.19 -26.94 -24.03
CA MET A 16 11.19 -27.61 -22.72
C MET A 16 12.28 -27.08 -21.78
N ILE A 17 13.50 -26.91 -22.27
CA ILE A 17 14.61 -26.40 -21.44
C ILE A 17 14.36 -24.94 -21.05
N VAL A 18 13.84 -24.13 -21.99
CA VAL A 18 13.53 -22.72 -21.72
C VAL A 18 12.47 -22.58 -20.63
N VAL A 19 11.36 -23.32 -20.71
CA VAL A 19 10.32 -23.24 -19.67
C VAL A 19 10.81 -23.78 -18.32
N ALA A 20 11.68 -24.80 -18.33
CA ALA A 20 12.27 -25.33 -17.10
C ALA A 20 13.14 -24.28 -16.38
N ILE A 21 13.97 -23.54 -17.11
CA ILE A 21 14.81 -22.48 -16.54
C ILE A 21 13.95 -21.32 -16.04
N ILE A 22 12.94 -20.89 -16.82
CA ILE A 22 12.01 -19.82 -16.40
C ILE A 22 11.26 -20.22 -15.12
N ALA A 23 10.78 -21.46 -15.02
CA ALA A 23 10.09 -21.96 -13.83
C ALA A 23 10.98 -21.94 -12.59
N LEU A 24 12.25 -22.35 -12.73
CA LEU A 24 13.23 -22.30 -11.64
C LEU A 24 13.48 -20.86 -11.16
N LEU A 25 13.69 -19.93 -12.09
CA LEU A 25 13.91 -18.51 -11.76
C LEU A 25 12.67 -17.90 -11.10
N ALA A 26 11.48 -18.20 -11.61
CA ALA A 26 10.21 -17.71 -11.05
C ALA A 26 9.98 -18.23 -9.62
N ALA A 27 10.32 -19.49 -9.33
CA ALA A 27 10.15 -20.07 -8.00
C ALA A 27 10.96 -19.34 -6.91
N ILE A 28 12.15 -18.84 -7.24
CA ILE A 28 13.00 -18.10 -6.30
C ILE A 28 12.58 -16.62 -6.24
N ALA A 29 12.23 -16.01 -7.38
CA ALA A 29 11.94 -14.58 -7.47
C ALA A 29 10.57 -14.20 -6.89
N LEU A 30 9.53 -15.02 -7.11
CA LEU A 30 8.15 -14.71 -6.73
C LEU A 30 7.94 -14.43 -5.23
N PRO A 31 8.42 -15.25 -4.28
CA PRO A 31 8.20 -14.99 -2.86
C PRO A 31 8.86 -13.68 -2.39
N GLY A 32 10.04 -13.36 -2.92
CA GLY A 32 10.72 -12.08 -2.65
C GLY A 32 9.92 -10.90 -3.17
N PHE A 33 9.39 -11.01 -4.40
CA PHE A 33 8.55 -9.97 -5.00
C PHE A 33 7.26 -9.72 -4.21
N LEU A 34 6.59 -10.78 -3.74
CA LEU A 34 5.37 -10.66 -2.93
C LEU A 34 5.65 -9.93 -1.60
N ARG A 35 6.75 -10.26 -0.92
CA ARG A 35 7.16 -9.57 0.31
C ARG A 35 7.49 -8.09 0.06
N ALA A 36 8.23 -7.80 -1.01
CA ALA A 36 8.55 -6.42 -1.40
C ALA A 36 7.28 -5.59 -1.67
N ARG A 37 6.31 -6.19 -2.37
CA ARG A 37 4.99 -5.58 -2.61
C ARG A 37 4.26 -5.26 -1.31
N LYS A 38 4.17 -6.22 -0.38
CA LYS A 38 3.55 -5.99 0.94
C LYS A 38 4.25 -4.87 1.71
N ARG A 39 5.59 -4.82 1.69
CA ARG A 39 6.35 -3.76 2.36
C ARG A 39 6.07 -2.38 1.75
N SER A 40 5.94 -2.29 0.42
CA SER A 40 5.51 -1.07 -0.27
C SER A 40 4.10 -0.65 0.14
N GLN A 41 3.17 -1.61 0.30
CA GLN A 41 1.82 -1.32 0.82
C GLN A 41 1.87 -0.79 2.26
N ALA A 42 2.71 -1.36 3.13
CA ALA A 42 2.92 -0.86 4.48
C ALA A 42 3.45 0.59 4.49
N SER A 43 4.45 0.89 3.66
CA SER A 43 4.97 2.26 3.52
C SER A 43 3.92 3.24 3.01
N ARG A 44 3.00 2.79 2.14
CA ARG A 44 1.89 3.63 1.68
C ARG A 44 0.93 3.96 2.83
N ILE A 45 0.51 2.97 3.62
CA ILE A 45 -0.38 3.18 4.77
C ILE A 45 0.28 4.10 5.81
N LEU A 46 1.58 3.93 6.06
CA LEU A 46 2.32 4.83 6.96
C LEU A 46 2.32 6.28 6.47
N ASN A 47 2.47 6.50 5.15
CA ASN A 47 2.35 7.83 4.58
C ASN A 47 0.92 8.36 4.66
N ASP A 48 -0.08 7.50 4.44
CA ASP A 48 -1.49 7.87 4.59
C ASP A 48 -1.78 8.36 6.02
N LEU A 49 -1.26 7.68 7.06
CA LEU A 49 -1.39 8.09 8.46
C LEU A 49 -0.75 9.46 8.73
N ARG A 50 0.45 9.73 8.20
CA ARG A 50 1.10 11.04 8.30
C ARG A 50 0.30 12.16 7.61
N LEU A 51 -0.31 11.85 6.47
CA LEU A 51 -1.17 12.80 5.77
C LEU A 51 -2.44 13.09 6.56
N ILE A 52 -3.02 12.06 7.21
CA ILE A 52 -4.18 12.21 8.09
C ILE A 52 -3.82 13.08 9.30
N ASP A 53 -2.68 12.82 9.94
CA ASP A 53 -2.15 13.59 11.07
C ASP A 53 -2.07 15.09 10.75
N SER A 54 -1.39 15.43 9.64
CA SER A 54 -1.29 16.81 9.17
C SER A 54 -2.65 17.42 8.76
N ALA A 55 -3.56 16.62 8.22
CA ALA A 55 -4.90 17.06 7.84
C ALA A 55 -5.79 17.37 9.05
N ILE A 56 -5.66 16.60 10.13
CA ILE A 56 -6.35 16.84 11.40
C ILE A 56 -5.86 18.16 12.00
N ASP A 57 -4.54 18.37 12.05
CA ASP A 57 -3.95 19.60 12.59
C ASP A 57 -4.43 20.83 11.82
N GLN A 58 -4.44 20.75 10.49
CA GLN A 58 -4.93 21.85 9.66
C GLN A 58 -6.41 22.14 9.89
N TYR A 59 -7.26 21.10 9.95
CA TYR A 59 -8.68 21.25 10.23
C TYR A 59 -8.92 21.85 11.63
N ALA A 60 -8.15 21.42 12.63
CA ALA A 60 -8.27 21.88 14.01
C ALA A 60 -7.94 23.37 14.14
N ILE A 61 -6.88 23.83 13.47
CA ILE A 61 -6.48 25.23 13.43
C ILE A 61 -7.57 26.10 12.78
N GLU A 62 -8.09 25.67 11.61
CA GLU A 62 -9.09 26.46 10.88
C GLU A 62 -10.44 26.54 11.61
N ASN A 63 -10.84 25.47 12.30
CA ASN A 63 -12.14 25.39 12.97
C ASN A 63 -12.09 25.69 14.47
N ASN A 64 -10.96 26.18 14.98
CA ASN A 64 -10.73 26.48 16.40
C ASN A 64 -11.11 25.29 17.32
N LYS A 65 -10.82 24.07 16.86
CA LYS A 65 -11.06 22.84 17.64
C LYS A 65 -10.07 22.76 18.78
N LYS A 66 -10.51 22.17 19.89
CA LYS A 66 -9.68 21.93 21.07
C LYS A 66 -9.16 20.50 21.05
N SER A 67 -8.14 20.27 21.86
CA SER A 67 -7.62 18.94 22.13
C SER A 67 -8.75 17.97 22.52
N ASN A 68 -8.73 16.76 21.95
CA ASN A 68 -9.77 15.72 22.10
C ASN A 68 -11.10 15.97 21.38
N ASP A 69 -11.26 17.07 20.62
CA ASP A 69 -12.45 17.21 19.79
C ASP A 69 -12.45 16.16 18.67
N PRO A 70 -13.59 15.52 18.36
CA PRO A 70 -13.69 14.59 17.27
C PRO A 70 -13.62 15.30 15.91
N VAL A 71 -12.85 14.74 14.99
CA VAL A 71 -12.74 15.13 13.59
C VAL A 71 -13.29 14.01 12.73
N GLY A 72 -14.39 14.28 12.04
CA GLY A 72 -15.07 13.31 11.19
C GLY A 72 -14.25 12.95 9.97
N THR A 73 -14.56 11.81 9.34
CA THR A 73 -13.90 11.37 8.12
C THR A 73 -14.05 12.35 6.98
N ALA A 74 -15.22 12.99 6.83
CA ALA A 74 -15.45 14.01 5.80
C ALA A 74 -14.66 15.30 6.05
N ASP A 75 -14.33 15.59 7.32
CA ASP A 75 -13.66 16.82 7.72
C ASP A 75 -12.18 16.77 7.34
N TRP A 76 -11.44 15.78 7.84
CA TRP A 76 -10.01 15.67 7.56
C TRP A 76 -9.73 15.27 6.09
N THR A 77 -10.63 14.51 5.44
CA THR A 77 -10.41 14.12 4.03
C THR A 77 -10.36 15.32 3.09
N SER A 78 -11.02 16.43 3.43
CA SER A 78 -11.03 17.68 2.64
C SER A 78 -9.66 18.36 2.58
N TYR A 79 -8.78 18.08 3.56
CA TYR A 79 -7.43 18.63 3.68
C TYR A 79 -6.36 17.73 3.04
N VAL A 80 -6.76 16.55 2.55
CA VAL A 80 -5.88 15.65 1.79
C VAL A 80 -5.97 15.99 0.30
N LYS A 81 -4.89 15.70 -0.45
CA LYS A 81 -4.81 15.98 -1.89
C LYS A 81 -6.05 15.47 -2.65
N LYS A 82 -6.76 16.40 -3.31
CA LYS A 82 -7.92 16.10 -4.17
C LYS A 82 -7.57 15.04 -5.23
N GLY A 83 -8.45 14.07 -5.39
CA GLY A 83 -8.27 12.95 -6.32
C GLY A 83 -7.41 11.79 -5.78
N SER A 84 -6.85 11.92 -4.56
CA SER A 84 -6.25 10.76 -3.89
C SER A 84 -7.34 9.77 -3.43
N PRO A 85 -7.02 8.47 -3.32
CA PRO A 85 -7.95 7.49 -2.74
C PRO A 85 -8.39 7.85 -1.33
N LEU A 86 -7.49 8.46 -0.55
CA LEU A 86 -7.79 8.99 0.78
C LEU A 86 -8.87 10.08 0.74
N TYR A 87 -8.74 11.06 -0.16
CA TYR A 87 -9.73 12.14 -0.32
C TYR A 87 -11.13 11.58 -0.64
N ASN A 88 -11.21 10.60 -1.55
CA ASN A 88 -12.51 10.11 -2.03
C ASN A 88 -13.21 9.14 -1.07
N THR A 89 -12.44 8.36 -0.29
CA THR A 89 -13.00 7.25 0.47
C THR A 89 -12.66 7.25 1.95
N GLY A 90 -11.62 7.97 2.38
CA GLY A 90 -11.10 7.91 3.74
C GLY A 90 -10.61 6.52 4.14
N LYS A 91 -10.29 5.66 3.16
CA LYS A 91 -9.92 4.26 3.35
C LYS A 91 -8.48 3.99 2.94
N SER A 92 -7.90 2.97 3.55
CA SER A 92 -6.58 2.46 3.19
C SER A 92 -6.61 1.74 1.84
N ILE A 93 -5.42 1.34 1.36
CA ILE A 93 -5.27 0.49 0.16
C ILE A 93 -6.04 -0.85 0.24
N PHE A 94 -6.36 -1.33 1.45
CA PHE A 94 -7.13 -2.56 1.66
C PHE A 94 -8.64 -2.30 1.80
N GLY A 95 -9.09 -1.06 1.69
CA GLY A 95 -10.50 -0.69 1.79
C GLY A 95 -11.04 -0.57 3.21
N THR A 96 -10.16 -0.65 4.22
CA THR A 96 -10.49 -0.45 5.62
C THR A 96 -10.53 1.05 5.92
N SER A 97 -11.52 1.47 6.72
CA SER A 97 -11.69 2.89 7.04
C SER A 97 -10.74 3.31 8.14
N TYR A 98 -10.07 4.46 8.00
CA TYR A 98 -9.30 5.05 9.10
C TYR A 98 -10.22 5.59 10.21
N GLY A 99 -11.48 5.90 9.89
CA GLY A 99 -12.46 6.32 10.88
C GLY A 99 -12.31 7.77 11.36
N SER A 100 -13.14 8.14 12.32
CA SER A 100 -13.05 9.45 12.99
C SER A 100 -11.76 9.50 13.79
N GLN A 101 -11.12 10.66 13.78
CA GLN A 101 -9.90 10.93 14.53
C GLN A 101 -10.20 11.96 15.62
N THR A 102 -9.25 12.20 16.50
CA THR A 102 -9.34 13.18 17.59
C THR A 102 -8.17 14.14 17.48
N VAL A 103 -8.41 15.42 17.75
CA VAL A 103 -7.34 16.44 17.74
C VAL A 103 -6.30 16.11 18.82
N ASP A 104 -5.02 16.26 18.48
CA ASP A 104 -3.83 15.95 19.30
C ASP A 104 -3.65 14.47 19.68
N GLN A 105 -4.42 13.56 19.09
CA GLN A 105 -4.21 12.12 19.23
C GLN A 105 -3.67 11.56 17.91
N LEU A 106 -2.52 10.90 17.98
CA LEU A 106 -1.89 10.27 16.82
C LEU A 106 -2.85 9.27 16.16
N PRO A 107 -3.08 9.37 14.84
CA PRO A 107 -3.91 8.41 14.12
C PRO A 107 -3.24 7.03 14.13
N GLN A 108 -4.02 5.98 14.34
CA GLN A 108 -3.49 4.62 14.44
C GLN A 108 -3.77 3.81 13.19
N VAL A 109 -2.84 2.92 12.83
CA VAL A 109 -3.08 1.95 11.76
C VAL A 109 -4.30 1.08 12.10
N PRO A 110 -5.25 0.87 11.16
CA PRO A 110 -6.36 -0.06 11.38
C PRO A 110 -5.85 -1.47 11.69
N SER A 111 -6.40 -2.12 12.73
CA SER A 111 -5.93 -3.43 13.20
C SER A 111 -5.98 -4.52 12.13
N SER A 112 -6.95 -4.45 11.21
CA SER A 112 -7.06 -5.35 10.06
C SER A 112 -5.86 -5.24 9.12
N ASP A 113 -5.39 -4.02 8.85
CA ASP A 113 -4.29 -3.75 7.93
C ASP A 113 -2.96 -4.14 8.55
N TYR A 114 -2.82 -3.83 9.85
CA TYR A 114 -1.68 -4.26 10.64
C TYR A 114 -1.53 -5.79 10.61
N ASN A 115 -2.61 -6.54 10.81
CA ASN A 115 -2.57 -8.00 10.81
C ASN A 115 -2.12 -8.57 9.45
N VAL A 116 -2.59 -8.00 8.34
CA VAL A 116 -2.23 -8.43 6.97
C VAL A 116 -0.75 -8.19 6.65
N LEU A 117 -0.16 -7.15 7.24
CA LEU A 117 1.19 -6.67 6.96
C LEU A 117 2.22 -7.00 8.06
N SER A 118 1.78 -7.59 9.16
CA SER A 118 2.61 -7.94 10.32
C SER A 118 3.80 -8.84 9.97
N ASP A 119 3.71 -9.59 8.86
CA ASP A 119 4.77 -10.47 8.35
C ASP A 119 5.95 -9.72 7.72
N VAL A 120 5.75 -8.48 7.26
CA VAL A 120 6.78 -7.67 6.58
C VAL A 120 7.09 -6.33 7.27
N ALA A 121 6.22 -5.90 8.19
CA ALA A 121 6.29 -4.62 8.89
C ALA A 121 5.99 -4.84 10.39
N GLY A 122 7.05 -4.94 11.19
CA GLY A 122 6.94 -5.10 12.65
C GLY A 122 6.61 -3.81 13.39
N THR A 123 6.49 -3.88 14.72
CA THR A 123 6.07 -2.77 15.59
C THR A 123 6.93 -1.50 15.43
N GLY A 124 8.25 -1.64 15.30
CA GLY A 124 9.15 -0.50 15.10
C GLY A 124 8.95 0.25 13.78
N PHE A 125 8.38 -0.40 12.75
CA PHE A 125 8.07 0.26 11.49
C PHE A 125 6.88 1.22 11.62
N TRP A 126 5.92 0.87 12.46
CA TRP A 126 4.67 1.61 12.59
C TRP A 126 4.76 2.79 13.55
N SER A 127 5.76 2.82 14.44
CA SER A 127 5.95 3.93 15.40
C SER A 127 6.02 5.30 14.70
N PRO A 128 5.30 6.34 15.17
CA PRO A 128 4.43 6.40 16.36
C PRO A 128 2.95 5.99 16.13
N TYR A 129 2.60 5.55 14.93
CA TYR A 129 1.23 5.23 14.47
C TYR A 129 0.87 3.73 14.56
N GLY A 130 1.62 2.98 15.36
CA GLY A 130 1.41 1.54 15.56
C GLY A 130 0.36 1.26 16.64
N PRO A 131 -0.34 0.12 16.56
CA PRO A 131 -1.46 -0.20 17.44
C PRO A 131 -1.13 -0.12 18.93
#